data_AF-A0A529ND63-F1
#
_entry.id   AF-A0A529ND63-F1
#
_cell.length_a   1.000
_cell.length_b   1.000
_cell.length_c   1.000
_cell.angle_alpha   90.00
_cell.angle_beta   90.00
_cell.angle_gamma   90.00
#
_symmetry.space_group_name_H-M   'P 1'
#
loop_
_entity.id
_entity.type
_entity.pdbx_description
1 polymer ?
#
loop_
_entity_poly.entity_id
_entity_poly.type
_entity_poly.pdbx_seq_one_letter_code
_entity_poly.pdbx_strand_id
1 'polypeptide(L)'
;MPLRIGIHHDIRVLDGRLSEDELRRALRAYATMPRYLARLDAGAVRVDLDGEPAGVVSDADAATAKALLCVRKNKQGSKKTPEPMAAPDAPPKSKPKRTAVL
;
A
#
# COMPACT_ATOMS: atom_id res chain seq x y z
N MET A 1 2.54 13.73 3.52
CA MET A 1 2.83 14.52 4.73
C MET A 1 2.13 13.84 5.90
N PRO A 2 2.70 13.87 7.11
CA PRO A 2 2.03 13.32 8.29
C PRO A 2 0.69 14.03 8.51
N LEU A 3 -0.38 13.27 8.69
CA LEU A 3 -1.71 13.84 8.93
C LEU A 3 -1.93 14.09 10.42
N ARG A 4 -2.77 15.08 10.74
CA ARG A 4 -3.28 15.31 12.09
C ARG A 4 -3.88 14.03 12.70
N ILE A 5 -3.64 13.81 13.98
CA ILE A 5 -4.31 12.72 14.72
C ILE A 5 -5.79 13.08 14.87
N GLY A 6 -6.68 12.15 14.52
CA GLY A 6 -8.12 12.40 14.61
C GLY A 6 -8.74 13.07 13.38
N ILE A 7 -7.99 13.26 12.28
CA ILE A 7 -8.46 13.96 11.06
C ILE A 7 -9.76 13.43 10.45
N HIS A 8 -10.14 12.19 10.75
CA HIS A 8 -11.41 11.60 10.34
C HIS A 8 -12.63 12.35 10.89
N HIS A 9 -12.53 12.97 12.07
CA HIS A 9 -13.60 13.82 12.60
C HIS A 9 -13.76 15.08 11.75
N ASP A 10 -12.65 15.74 11.42
CA ASP A 10 -12.65 16.95 10.59
C ASP A 10 -13.22 16.66 9.18
N ILE A 11 -12.80 15.53 8.58
CA ILE A 11 -13.33 15.08 7.28
C ILE A 11 -14.84 14.83 7.38
N ARG A 12 -15.31 14.23 8.49
CA ARG A 12 -16.74 13.92 8.67
C ARG A 12 -17.62 15.16 8.78
N VAL A 13 -17.10 16.21 9.40
CA VAL A 13 -17.82 17.49 9.53
C VAL A 13 -17.94 18.19 8.17
N LEU A 14 -16.91 18.11 7.33
CA LEU A 14 -16.89 18.74 6.01
C LEU A 14 -17.62 17.92 4.93
N ASP A 15 -17.49 16.59 4.97
CA ASP A 15 -18.07 15.67 3.99
C ASP A 15 -18.84 14.54 4.67
N GLY A 16 -20.17 14.60 4.57
CA GLY A 16 -21.09 13.58 5.05
C GLY A 16 -21.37 12.45 4.06
N ARG A 17 -20.76 12.45 2.86
CA ARG A 17 -21.09 11.50 1.78
C ARG A 17 -20.53 10.10 2.01
N LEU A 18 -19.35 10.01 2.60
CA LEU A 18 -18.72 8.72 2.93
C LEU A 18 -19.41 8.09 4.13
N SER A 19 -19.47 6.78 4.24
CA SER A 19 -19.78 6.12 5.52
C SER A 19 -18.56 6.11 6.46
N GLU A 20 -18.78 5.88 7.75
CA GLU A 20 -17.70 5.81 8.75
C GLU A 20 -16.69 4.69 8.43
N ASP A 21 -17.18 3.55 7.96
CA ASP A 21 -16.35 2.40 7.58
C ASP A 21 -15.52 2.66 6.32
N GLU A 22 -16.10 3.33 5.32
CA GLU A 22 -15.37 3.73 4.12
C GLU A 22 -14.25 4.71 4.44
N LEU A 23 -14.54 5.72 5.27
CA LEU A 23 -13.55 6.70 5.69
C LEU A 23 -12.40 6.04 6.47
N ARG A 24 -12.73 5.16 7.43
CA ARG A 24 -11.70 4.41 8.17
C ARG A 24 -10.87 3.52 7.27
N ARG A 25 -11.50 2.81 6.32
CA ARG A 25 -10.80 1.95 5.37
C ARG A 25 -9.86 2.76 4.48
N ALA A 26 -10.31 3.90 3.96
CA ALA A 26 -9.52 4.79 3.13
C ALA A 26 -8.31 5.35 3.91
N LEU A 27 -8.53 5.85 5.12
CA LEU A 27 -7.46 6.41 5.96
C LEU A 27 -6.45 5.33 6.36
N ARG A 28 -6.91 4.12 6.69
CA ARG A 28 -6.01 3.00 6.97
C ARG A 28 -5.18 2.62 5.75
N ALA A 29 -5.79 2.57 4.57
CA ALA A 29 -5.08 2.30 3.33
C ALA A 29 -4.00 3.37 3.09
N TYR A 30 -4.35 4.65 3.23
CA TYR A 30 -3.41 5.76 3.08
C TYR A 30 -2.26 5.70 4.10
N ALA A 31 -2.56 5.54 5.38
CA ALA A 31 -1.57 5.54 6.46
C ALA A 31 -0.63 4.32 6.43
N THR A 32 -0.99 3.26 5.70
CA THR A 32 -0.12 2.08 5.50
C THR A 32 0.68 2.10 4.20
N MET A 33 0.49 3.13 3.35
CA MET A 33 1.29 3.28 2.13
C MET A 33 2.75 3.61 2.47
N PRO A 34 3.72 3.03 1.74
CA PRO A 34 5.14 3.27 2.01
C PRO A 34 5.52 4.74 1.86
N ARG A 35 4.87 5.49 0.96
CA ARG A 35 5.07 6.93 0.80
C ARG A 35 4.67 7.73 2.04
N TYR A 36 3.62 7.30 2.75
CA TYR A 36 3.19 7.95 3.98
C TYR A 36 4.14 7.61 5.13
N LEU A 37 4.43 6.33 5.31
CA LEU A 37 5.34 5.84 6.35
C LEU A 37 6.74 6.47 6.25
N ALA A 38 7.25 6.67 5.02
CA ALA A 38 8.55 7.31 4.78
C ALA A 38 8.59 8.80 5.10
N ARG A 39 7.46 9.42 5.46
CA ARG A 39 7.37 10.83 5.89
C ARG A 39 7.11 10.98 7.38
N LEU A 40 6.93 9.88 8.11
CA LEU A 40 6.77 9.87 9.57
C LEU A 40 8.14 9.89 10.25
N ASP A 41 8.85 11.00 10.10
CA ASP A 41 10.09 11.24 10.84
C ASP A 41 9.78 11.91 12.19
N ALA A 42 10.58 11.60 13.22
CA ALA A 42 10.40 12.21 14.53
C ALA A 42 10.53 13.74 14.45
N GLY A 43 9.62 14.45 15.12
CA GLY A 43 9.53 15.91 15.06
C GLY A 43 8.92 16.47 13.78
N ALA A 44 8.56 15.63 12.78
CA ALA A 44 7.86 16.11 11.60
C ALA A 44 6.49 16.69 11.98
N VAL A 45 6.15 17.84 11.39
CA VAL A 45 4.87 18.51 11.62
C VAL A 45 3.74 17.70 10.99
N ARG A 46 2.70 17.44 11.77
CA ARG A 46 1.43 16.92 11.28
C ARG A 46 0.60 18.09 10.75
N VAL A 47 -0.08 17.89 9.64
CA VAL A 47 -0.93 18.91 9.02
C VAL A 47 -2.40 18.50 9.08
N ASP A 48 -3.28 19.48 9.25
CA ASP A 48 -4.73 19.28 9.14
C ASP A 48 -5.21 19.41 7.68
N LEU A 49 -6.52 19.59 7.49
CA LEU A 49 -7.15 19.69 6.18
C LEU A 49 -6.95 21.05 5.52
N ASP A 50 -6.75 22.10 6.31
CA ASP A 50 -6.45 23.45 5.83
C ASP A 50 -4.95 23.61 5.53
N GLY A 51 -4.14 22.63 5.94
CA GLY A 51 -2.70 22.60 5.76
C GLY A 51 -1.93 23.21 6.94
N GLU A 52 -2.63 23.53 8.01
CA GLU A 52 -2.06 24.17 9.18
C GLU A 52 -1.36 23.15 10.10
N PRO A 53 -0.30 23.56 10.85
CA PRO A 53 0.36 22.71 11.83
C PRO A 53 -0.59 22.23 12.93
N ALA A 54 -0.76 20.92 13.04
CA ALA A 54 -1.68 20.28 13.96
C ALA A 54 -1.00 19.15 14.76
N GLY A 55 0.14 19.49 15.36
CA GLY A 55 0.95 18.61 16.20
C GLY A 55 2.21 18.09 15.49
N VAL A 56 2.89 17.15 16.15
CA VAL A 56 4.17 16.60 15.69
C VAL A 56 4.18 15.07 15.75
N VAL A 57 5.02 14.45 14.92
CA VAL A 57 5.26 13.01 14.95
C VAL A 57 6.18 12.69 16.13
N SER A 58 5.72 11.79 17.00
CA SER A 58 6.51 11.27 18.13
C SER A 58 7.62 10.33 17.67
N ASP A 59 8.68 10.20 18.46
CA ASP A 59 9.73 9.19 18.26
C ASP A 59 9.17 7.77 18.15
N ALA A 60 8.14 7.44 18.96
CA ALA A 60 7.49 6.13 18.94
C ALA A 60 6.76 5.87 17.62
N ASP A 61 6.08 6.88 17.08
CA ASP A 61 5.39 6.80 15.79
C ASP A 61 6.41 6.60 14.65
N ALA A 62 7.50 7.37 14.69
CA ALA A 62 8.57 7.29 13.71
C ALA A 62 9.27 5.92 13.73
N ALA A 63 9.55 5.38 14.92
CA ALA A 63 10.11 4.04 15.09
C ALA A 63 9.18 2.96 14.51
N THR A 64 7.87 3.06 14.80
CA THR A 64 6.86 2.16 14.26
C THR A 64 6.80 2.21 12.73
N ALA A 65 6.83 3.42 12.14
CA ALA A 65 6.83 3.60 10.69
C ALA A 65 8.06 2.95 10.02
N LYS A 66 9.25 3.13 10.61
CA LYS A 66 10.49 2.51 10.16
C LYS A 66 10.41 0.97 10.22
N ALA A 67 9.87 0.42 11.31
CA ALA A 67 9.68 -1.03 11.43
C ALA A 67 8.74 -1.58 10.35
N LEU A 68 7.61 -0.92 10.09
CA LEU A 68 6.65 -1.31 9.04
C LEU A 68 7.27 -1.28 7.64
N LEU A 69 8.08 -0.25 7.35
CA LEU A 69 8.83 -0.18 6.08
C LEU A 69 9.83 -1.33 5.93
N CYS A 70 10.55 -1.68 7.00
CA CYS A 70 11.50 -2.79 7.00
C CYS A 70 10.80 -4.13 6.71
N VAL A 71 9.71 -4.43 7.42
CA VAL A 71 8.90 -5.64 7.21
C VAL A 71 8.42 -5.72 5.76
N ARG A 72 7.95 -4.60 5.21
CA ARG A 72 7.45 -4.53 3.84
C ARG A 72 8.56 -4.74 2.80
N LYS A 73 9.77 -4.22 3.05
CA LYS A 73 10.93 -4.42 2.16
C LYS A 73 11.37 -5.88 2.15
N ASN A 74 11.40 -6.53 3.32
CA ASN A 74 11.73 -7.95 3.44
C ASN A 74 10.72 -8.83 2.67
N LYS A 75 9.43 -8.54 2.77
CA LYS A 75 8.37 -9.26 2.03
C LYS A 75 8.43 -9.09 0.51
N GLN A 76 9.05 -8.02 0.01
CA GLN A 76 9.23 -7.78 -1.42
C GLN A 76 10.53 -8.40 -1.95
N GLY A 77 11.58 -8.48 -1.13
CA GLY A 77 12.83 -9.17 -1.48
C GLY A 77 12.62 -10.66 -1.70
N SER A 78 11.75 -11.29 -0.91
CA SER A 78 11.39 -12.72 -1.06
C SER A 78 10.47 -13.05 -2.23
N LYS A 79 10.04 -12.05 -3.02
CA LYS A 79 9.19 -12.24 -4.21
C LYS A 79 9.93 -12.08 -5.55
N LYS A 80 11.25 -11.91 -5.56
CA LYS A 80 12.03 -11.86 -6.80
C LYS A 80 12.62 -13.23 -7.17
N THR A 81 11.96 -13.87 -8.15
CA THR A 81 12.45 -14.85 -9.14
C THR A 81 12.63 -16.33 -8.74
N PRO A 82 11.94 -17.26 -9.43
CA PRO A 82 12.59 -18.31 -10.21
C PRO A 82 12.62 -17.92 -11.70
N GLU A 83 13.77 -18.07 -12.33
CA GLU A 83 14.00 -17.80 -13.76
C GLU A 83 13.17 -18.74 -14.66
N PRO A 84 12.62 -18.26 -15.78
CA PRO A 84 12.29 -19.12 -16.91
C PRO A 84 13.57 -19.39 -17.72
N MET A 85 14.10 -20.61 -17.63
CA MET A 85 15.23 -21.06 -18.45
C MET A 85 14.80 -21.14 -19.93
N ALA A 86 15.50 -20.44 -20.81
CA ALA A 86 15.22 -20.36 -22.25
C ALA A 86 15.60 -21.65 -23.03
N ALA A 87 14.89 -21.88 -24.15
CA ALA A 87 14.79 -23.07 -25.00
C ALA A 87 15.96 -23.36 -25.98
N PRO A 88 15.89 -24.47 -26.76
CA PRO A 88 16.02 -24.33 -28.23
C PRO A 88 15.06 -25.19 -29.11
N ASP A 89 14.75 -24.63 -30.30
CA ASP A 89 14.32 -25.16 -31.63
C ASP A 89 14.43 -26.70 -31.89
N ALA A 90 13.63 -27.43 -32.69
CA ALA A 90 12.70 -27.19 -33.82
C ALA A 90 11.82 -28.46 -34.11
N PRO A 91 10.84 -28.46 -35.06
CA PRO A 91 9.69 -29.41 -35.17
C PRO A 91 9.95 -30.60 -36.17
N PRO A 92 9.12 -31.69 -36.30
CA PRO A 92 7.80 -31.62 -36.99
C PRO A 92 6.76 -32.77 -36.76
N LYS A 93 5.60 -32.61 -37.42
CA LYS A 93 4.71 -33.64 -38.05
C LYS A 93 3.51 -34.27 -37.29
N SER A 94 2.33 -33.88 -37.83
CA SER A 94 1.22 -34.75 -38.30
C SER A 94 0.02 -35.00 -37.37
N LYS A 95 -1.15 -34.51 -37.80
CA LYS A 95 -2.50 -35.00 -37.40
C LYS A 95 -2.72 -36.40 -37.99
N PRO A 96 -3.48 -37.31 -37.32
CA PRO A 96 -4.88 -37.52 -37.77
C PRO A 96 -5.90 -38.00 -36.70
N LYS A 97 -7.18 -37.62 -36.92
CA LYS A 97 -8.48 -38.37 -36.84
C LYS A 97 -8.81 -39.14 -35.51
N ARG A 98 -10.03 -39.19 -34.95
CA ARG A 98 -11.40 -39.27 -35.54
C ARG A 98 -12.46 -39.34 -34.41
N THR A 99 -13.68 -38.83 -34.65
CA THR A 99 -15.03 -39.26 -34.10
C THR A 99 -15.25 -39.21 -32.57
N ALA A 100 -16.41 -38.97 -31.95
CA ALA A 100 -17.79 -38.57 -32.25
C ALA A 100 -18.34 -38.03 -30.88
N VAL A 101 -19.38 -37.20 -30.76
CA VAL A 101 -20.80 -37.60 -30.64
C VAL A 101 -21.59 -36.33 -30.29
N LEU A 102 -22.53 -35.93 -31.15
CA LEU A 102 -23.93 -35.54 -30.89
C LEU A 102 -24.56 -35.06 -32.20
#